data_AF-A0A928Y197-F1
#
_entry.id   AF-A0A928Y197-F1
#
_cell.length_a   1.000
_cell.length_b   1.000
_cell.length_c   1.000
_cell.angle_alpha   90.00
_cell.angle_beta   90.00
_cell.angle_gamma   90.00
#
_symmetry.space_group_name_H-M   'P 1'
#
loop_
_entity.id
_entity.type
_entity.pdbx_description
1 polymer ?
#
loop_
_entity_poly.entity_id
_entity_poly.type
_entity_poly.pdbx_seq_one_letter_code
_entity_poly.pdbx_strand_id
1 'polypeptide(L)'
;MLFDAIFVTLFVTGWAFCGLVPWLALSVWTRGAAGLPNLPLAMFAGVVGGLAVPILGRDDATGIWLSFGVAVVAPSLLLAARRFSLRAMHHPPVEGNTAK
;
A
#
# COMPACT_ATOMS: atom_id res chain seq x y z
N MET A 1 13.59 12.69 -24.16
CA MET A 1 12.21 12.24 -24.39
C MET A 1 12.05 10.73 -24.24
N LEU A 2 12.56 9.89 -25.16
CA LEU A 2 12.40 8.43 -25.04
C LEU A 2 13.14 7.86 -23.81
N PHE A 3 14.37 8.31 -23.57
CA PHE A 3 15.17 7.91 -22.43
C PHE A 3 14.48 8.20 -21.09
N ASP A 4 13.96 9.42 -20.93
CA ASP A 4 13.25 9.85 -19.72
C ASP A 4 12.00 9.01 -19.47
N ALA A 5 11.24 8.72 -20.53
CA ALA A 5 10.05 7.87 -20.44
C ALA A 5 10.40 6.44 -19.99
N ILE A 6 11.50 5.87 -20.50
CA ILE A 6 11.97 4.55 -20.07
C ILE A 6 12.33 4.57 -18.58
N PHE A 7 13.03 5.61 -18.12
CA PHE A 7 13.45 5.72 -16.72
C PHE A 7 12.25 5.84 -15.78
N VAL A 8 11.29 6.71 -16.12
CA VAL A 8 10.05 6.89 -15.35
C VAL A 8 9.23 5.60 -15.32
N THR A 9 9.08 4.92 -16.46
CA THR A 9 8.33 3.65 -16.49
C THR A 9 9.00 2.56 -15.66
N LEU A 10 10.34 2.46 -15.67
CA LEU A 10 11.07 1.54 -14.79
C LEU A 10 10.86 1.86 -13.32
N PHE A 11 10.90 3.14 -12.92
CA PHE A 11 10.65 3.56 -11.55
C PHE A 11 9.21 3.26 -11.11
N VAL A 12 8.22 3.65 -11.91
CA VAL A 12 6.81 3.38 -11.62
C VAL A 12 6.56 1.88 -11.51
N THR A 13 7.16 1.08 -12.39
CA THR A 13 7.08 -0.38 -12.36
C THR A 13 7.71 -0.92 -11.07
N GLY A 14 8.89 -0.44 -10.70
CA GLY A 14 9.58 -0.80 -9.46
C GLY A 14 8.74 -0.49 -8.22
N TRP A 15 8.15 0.71 -8.13
CA TRP A 15 7.28 1.09 -7.02
C TRP A 15 6.00 0.26 -6.97
N ALA A 16 5.42 -0.06 -8.13
CA ALA A 16 4.25 -0.92 -8.21
C ALA A 16 4.56 -2.36 -7.72
N PHE A 17 5.73 -2.91 -8.08
CA PHE A 17 6.21 -4.19 -7.54
C PHE A 17 6.44 -4.12 -6.03
N CYS A 18 7.02 -3.03 -5.52
CA CYS A 18 7.16 -2.81 -4.08
C CYS A 18 5.81 -2.78 -3.36
N GLY A 19 4.78 -2.17 -3.95
CA GLY A 19 3.43 -2.20 -3.39
C GLY A 19 2.74 -3.56 -3.45
N LEU A 20 3.15 -4.43 -4.38
CA LEU A 20 2.67 -5.80 -4.49
C LEU A 20 3.20 -6.70 -3.35
N VAL A 21 4.42 -6.44 -2.85
CA VAL A 21 5.05 -7.26 -1.79
C VAL A 21 4.24 -7.28 -0.49
N PRO A 22 3.80 -6.13 0.10
CA PRO A 22 2.95 -6.11 1.28
C PRO A 22 1.61 -6.81 1.07
N TRP A 23 1.00 -6.66 -0.10
CA TRP A 23 -0.24 -7.35 -0.44
C TRP A 23 -0.04 -8.86 -0.50
N LEU A 24 1.06 -9.33 -1.10
CA LEU A 24 1.41 -10.74 -1.17
C LEU A 24 1.64 -11.32 0.24
N ALA A 25 2.40 -10.62 1.07
CA ALA A 25 2.66 -11.01 2.46
C ALA A 25 1.37 -11.12 3.27
N LEU A 26 0.47 -10.13 3.13
CA LEU A 26 -0.85 -10.16 3.78
C LEU A 26 -1.73 -11.30 3.22
N SER A 27 -1.68 -11.56 1.92
CA SER A 27 -2.44 -12.64 1.28
C SER A 27 -1.98 -14.01 1.77
N VAL A 28 -0.68 -14.23 1.90
CA VAL A 28 -0.12 -15.47 2.47
C VAL A 28 -0.56 -15.63 3.92
N TRP A 29 -0.44 -14.57 4.74
CA TRP A 29 -0.84 -14.64 6.15
C TRP A 29 -2.35 -14.90 6.32
N THR A 30 -3.18 -14.25 5.50
CA THR A 30 -4.64 -14.43 5.55
C THR A 30 -5.15 -15.63 4.76
N ARG A 31 -4.26 -16.50 4.26
CA ARG A 31 -4.58 -17.68 3.44
C ARG A 31 -5.48 -17.35 2.22
N GLY A 32 -5.20 -16.24 1.56
CA GLY A 32 -5.95 -15.76 0.39
C GLY A 32 -7.17 -14.90 0.69
N ALA A 33 -7.52 -14.69 1.96
CA ALA A 33 -8.67 -13.86 2.35
C ALA A 33 -8.41 -12.34 2.26
N ALA A 34 -7.21 -11.91 1.86
CA ALA A 34 -6.89 -10.49 1.68
C ALA A 34 -7.71 -9.80 0.59
N GLY A 35 -8.34 -10.55 -0.32
CA GLY A 35 -9.25 -10.02 -1.35
C GLY A 35 -8.55 -9.35 -2.53
N LEU A 36 -8.94 -9.74 -3.75
CA LEU A 36 -8.49 -9.16 -5.02
C LEU A 36 -8.56 -7.61 -5.07
N PRO A 37 -9.56 -6.93 -4.47
CA PRO A 37 -9.66 -5.47 -4.51
C PRO A 37 -8.53 -4.74 -3.78
N ASN A 38 -7.84 -5.38 -2.84
CA ASN A 38 -6.72 -4.76 -2.14
C ASN A 38 -5.45 -4.66 -2.99
N LEU A 39 -5.36 -5.44 -4.07
CA LEU A 39 -4.20 -5.47 -4.97
C LEU A 39 -3.99 -4.13 -5.69
N PRO A 40 -4.98 -3.59 -6.46
CA PRO A 40 -4.80 -2.31 -7.14
C PRO A 40 -4.57 -1.17 -6.16
N LEU A 41 -5.18 -1.24 -4.96
CA LEU A 41 -5.01 -0.22 -3.92
C LEU A 41 -3.58 -0.22 -3.35
N ALA A 42 -3.00 -1.40 -3.10
CA ALA A 42 -1.64 -1.53 -2.60
C ALA A 42 -0.60 -1.08 -3.65
N MET A 43 -0.82 -1.43 -4.93
CA MET A 43 0.03 -0.95 -6.03
C MET A 43 -0.04 0.57 -6.17
N PHE A 44 -1.24 1.15 -6.11
CA PHE A 44 -1.43 2.60 -6.15
C PHE A 44 -0.70 3.30 -5.00
N ALA A 45 -0.83 2.79 -3.77
CA ALA A 45 -0.15 3.35 -2.61
C ALA A 45 1.38 3.24 -2.71
N GLY A 46 1.90 2.15 -3.29
CA GLY A 46 3.34 2.00 -3.57
C GLY A 46 3.85 3.05 -4.55
N VAL A 47 3.15 3.26 -5.67
CA VAL A 47 3.50 4.29 -6.66
C VAL A 47 3.43 5.70 -6.08
N VAL A 48 2.35 6.04 -5.38
CA VAL A 48 2.20 7.37 -4.74
C VAL A 48 3.27 7.61 -3.67
N GLY A 49 3.56 6.59 -2.85
CA GLY A 49 4.62 6.65 -1.85
C GLY A 49 6.00 6.83 -2.46
N GLY A 50 6.31 6.10 -3.54
CA GLY A 50 7.56 6.24 -4.29
C GLY A 50 7.71 7.62 -4.93
N LEU A 51 6.63 8.15 -5.51
CA LEU A 51 6.59 9.47 -6.16
C LEU A 51 6.74 10.63 -5.16
N ALA A 52 6.33 10.45 -3.91
CA ALA A 52 6.43 11.50 -2.89
C ALA A 52 7.88 11.94 -2.63
N VAL A 53 8.85 11.03 -2.75
CA VAL A 53 10.26 11.32 -2.45
C VAL A 53 10.92 12.30 -3.43
N PRO A 54 10.86 12.09 -4.76
CA PRO A 54 11.37 13.07 -5.72
C PRO A 54 10.56 14.38 -5.69
N ILE A 55 9.26 14.33 -5.43
CA ILE A 55 8.44 15.56 -5.25
C ILE A 55 8.94 16.40 -4.06
N LEU A 56 9.48 15.75 -3.01
CA LEU A 56 10.10 16.43 -1.87
C LEU A 56 11.51 16.99 -2.18
N GLY A 57 12.00 16.88 -3.42
CA GLY A 57 13.26 17.48 -3.86
C GLY A 57 14.50 16.68 -3.46
N ARG A 58 14.38 15.36 -3.28
CA ARG A 58 15.47 14.48 -2.87
C ARG A 58 15.91 13.61 -4.05
N ASP A 59 16.73 14.20 -4.92
CA ASP A 59 17.14 13.60 -6.20
C ASP A 59 18.51 12.90 -6.16
N ASP A 60 19.13 12.84 -4.98
CA ASP A 60 20.42 12.17 -4.78
C ASP A 60 20.28 10.63 -4.76
N ALA A 61 21.40 9.91 -4.79
CA ALA A 61 21.45 8.45 -4.64
C ALA A 61 20.67 7.94 -3.41
N THR A 62 20.65 8.73 -2.33
CA THR A 62 19.84 8.47 -1.13
C THR A 62 18.34 8.55 -1.38
N GLY A 63 17.89 9.45 -2.27
CA GLY A 63 16.49 9.60 -2.67
C GLY A 63 15.94 8.36 -3.35
N ILE A 64 16.76 7.64 -4.12
CA ILE A 64 16.37 6.37 -4.75
C ILE A 64 16.00 5.34 -3.68
N TRP A 65 16.89 5.08 -2.72
CA TRP A 65 16.62 4.14 -1.63
C TRP A 65 15.41 4.53 -0.79
N LEU A 66 15.26 5.82 -0.52
CA LEU A 66 14.16 6.36 0.27
C LEU A 66 12.82 6.20 -0.48
N SER A 67 12.81 6.44 -1.79
CA SER A 67 11.64 6.24 -2.66
C SER A 67 11.16 4.79 -2.66
N PHE A 68 12.08 3.82 -2.81
CA PHE A 68 11.74 2.40 -2.72
C PHE A 68 11.31 1.99 -1.31
N GLY A 69 11.92 2.55 -0.26
CA GLY A 69 11.51 2.32 1.13
C GLY A 69 10.08 2.79 1.39
N VAL A 70 9.74 4.02 0.99
CA VAL A 70 8.39 4.57 1.15
C VAL A 70 7.37 3.79 0.30
N ALA A 71 7.76 3.34 -0.90
CA ALA A 71 6.92 2.50 -1.75
C ALA A 71 6.55 1.14 -1.12
N VAL A 72 7.31 0.64 -0.15
CA VAL A 72 6.94 -0.56 0.64
C VAL A 72 6.16 -0.18 1.90
N VAL A 73 6.59 0.87 2.61
CA VAL A 73 6.00 1.29 3.89
C VAL A 73 4.58 1.82 3.72
N ALA A 74 4.33 2.68 2.72
CA ALA A 74 3.01 3.27 2.47
C ALA A 74 1.91 2.21 2.26
N PRO A 75 2.05 1.24 1.33
CA PRO A 75 1.07 0.17 1.16
C PRO A 75 0.95 -0.74 2.40
N SER A 76 2.03 -0.99 3.12
CA SER A 76 2.01 -1.77 4.36
C SER A 76 1.14 -1.10 5.43
N LEU A 77 1.34 0.20 5.64
CA LEU A 77 0.55 1.01 6.57
C LEU A 77 -0.91 1.09 6.14
N LEU A 78 -1.18 1.30 4.85
CA LEU A 78 -2.54 1.36 4.32
C LEU A 78 -3.30 0.05 4.56
N LEU A 79 -2.67 -1.09 4.26
CA LEU A 79 -3.28 -2.41 4.47
C LEU A 79 -3.49 -2.71 5.96
N ALA A 80 -2.54 -2.34 6.82
CA ALA A 80 -2.68 -2.45 8.26
C ALA A 80 -3.86 -1.61 8.76
N ALA A 81 -3.91 -0.32 8.40
CA ALA A 81 -5.00 0.59 8.77
C ALA A 81 -6.37 0.05 8.32
N ARG A 82 -6.47 -0.39 7.05
CA ARG A 82 -7.72 -0.97 6.52
C ARG A 82 -8.18 -2.18 7.31
N ARG A 83 -7.26 -3.06 7.72
CA ARG A 83 -7.58 -4.24 8.53
C ARG A 83 -8.07 -3.87 9.92
N PHE A 84 -7.48 -2.87 10.57
CA PHE A 84 -7.95 -2.37 11.86
C PHE A 84 -9.34 -1.72 11.74
N SER A 85 -9.59 -0.93 10.70
CA SER A 85 -10.91 -0.32 10.47
C SER A 85 -12.01 -1.34 10.22
N LEU A 86 -11.75 -2.41 9.45
CA LEU A 86 -12.73 -3.49 9.22
C LEU A 86 -13.04 -4.27 10.50
N ARG A 87 -12.07 -4.44 11.40
CA ARG A 87 -12.30 -5.05 12.72
C ARG A 87 -13.17 -4.16 13.63
N ALA A 88 -12.96 -2.85 13.60
CA ALA A 88 -13.72 -1.90 14.41
C ALA A 88 -15.21 -1.84 14.04
N MET A 89 -15.58 -2.11 12.78
CA MET A 89 -16.98 -2.14 12.35
C MET A 89 -17.75 -3.41 12.75
N HIS A 90 -17.07 -4.43 13.29
CA HIS A 90 -17.67 -5.71 13.66
C HIS A 90 -18.20 -5.75 15.11
N HIS A 91 -18.52 -4.60 15.72
CA HIS A 91 -19.23 -4.57 17.00
C HIS A 91 -20.63 -5.19 16.80
N PRO A 92 -20.98 -6.27 17.53
CA PRO A 92 -22.31 -6.83 17.46
C PRO A 92 -23.34 -5.79 17.94
N PRO A 93 -24.56 -5.75 17.35
CA PRO A 93 -25.64 -4.96 17.92
C PRO A 93 -25.84 -5.39 19.37
N VAL A 94 -25.89 -4.42 20.28
CA VAL A 94 -26.29 -4.65 21.67
C VAL A 94 -27.72 -5.15 21.63
N GLU A 95 -27.89 -6.47 21.68
CA GLU A 95 -29.19 -7.12 21.86
C GLU A 95 -29.59 -6.95 23.34
N GLY A 96 -29.90 -5.71 23.69
CA GLY A 96 -30.36 -5.27 24.99
C GLY A 96 -31.88 -5.27 25.03
N ASN A 97 -32.44 -6.45 25.20
CA ASN A 97 -33.78 -6.69 25.73
C ASN A 97 -34.10 -5.75 26.91
N THR A 98 -35.04 -4.81 26.70
CA THR A 98 -35.98 -4.40 27.75
C THR A 98 -37.39 -4.58 27.22
N ALA A 99 -37.80 -5.84 27.11
CA ALA A 99 -39.16 -6.21 27.43
C ALA A 99 -39.38 -5.90 28.91
N LYS A 100 -40.10 -4.81 29.20
CA LYS A 100 -41.03 -4.67 30.31
C LYS A 100 -41.82 -3.37 30.17
#